data_AF-A0A0S9KR99-F1
#
_entry.id   AF-A0A0S9KR99-F1
#
_cell.length_a   1.000
_cell.length_b   1.000
_cell.length_c   1.000
_cell.angle_alpha   90.00
_cell.angle_beta   90.00
_cell.angle_gamma   90.00
#
_symmetry.space_group_name_H-M   'P 1'
#
loop_
_entity.id
_entity.type
_entity.pdbx_description
1 polymer ?
#
loop_
_entity_poly.entity_id
_entity_poly.type
_entity_poly.pdbx_seq_one_letter_code
_entity_poly.pdbx_strand_id
1 'polypeptide(L)'
;MRCHVATVVLLAPLVGAGWAWAQANAVEQIYQSDLAICNSGQLSAPAREACVREAGRRRDAARGGPPPEIPQPTPDGRATVVTPEGAAPPPTSSDAVPSRDGRANVVPAR
;
A
#
# COMPACT_ATOMS: atom_id res chain seq x y z
N MET A 1 58.31 17.91 -24.45
CA MET A 1 57.04 18.49 -23.95
C MET A 1 56.05 17.35 -23.76
N ARG A 2 55.61 17.12 -22.52
CA ARG A 2 54.85 15.95 -22.09
C ARG A 2 53.37 16.16 -22.41
N CYS A 3 52.80 15.33 -23.29
CA CYS A 3 51.37 15.31 -23.55
C CYS A 3 50.65 14.58 -22.41
N HIS A 4 49.76 15.28 -21.72
CA HIS A 4 48.93 14.71 -20.67
C HIS A 4 47.86 13.80 -21.26
N VAL A 5 47.82 12.57 -20.76
CA VAL A 5 46.81 11.55 -21.04
C VAL A 5 45.47 12.05 -20.48
N ALA A 6 44.47 12.15 -21.35
CA ALA A 6 43.11 12.55 -20.99
C ALA A 6 42.42 11.39 -20.25
N THR A 7 42.13 11.60 -18.96
CA THR A 7 41.36 10.68 -18.12
C THR A 7 39.89 10.74 -18.53
N VAL A 8 39.39 9.67 -19.15
CA VAL A 8 37.96 9.51 -19.46
C VAL A 8 37.21 9.26 -18.16
N VAL A 9 36.39 10.23 -17.74
CA VAL A 9 35.42 10.05 -16.65
C VAL A 9 34.27 9.20 -17.21
N LEU A 10 34.25 7.92 -16.86
CA LEU A 10 33.10 7.03 -17.05
C LEU A 10 31.97 7.46 -16.09
N LEU A 11 31.09 8.33 -16.57
CA LEU A 11 29.77 8.58 -15.98
C LEU A 11 28.89 7.36 -16.28
N ALA A 12 28.74 6.47 -15.30
CA ALA A 12 27.76 5.39 -15.33
C ALA A 12 26.35 6.00 -15.16
N PRO A 13 25.38 5.74 -16.07
CA PRO A 13 24.06 6.31 -15.95
C PRO A 13 23.22 5.49 -14.96
N LEU A 14 22.71 6.17 -13.92
CA LEU A 14 21.65 5.70 -13.02
C LEU A 14 20.32 5.60 -13.78
N VAL A 15 20.18 4.64 -14.70
CA VAL A 15 18.94 4.39 -15.45
C VAL A 15 18.06 3.42 -14.67
N GLY A 16 17.34 3.91 -13.66
CA GLY A 16 16.44 3.05 -12.88
C GLY A 16 15.22 3.73 -12.27
N ALA A 17 15.26 5.05 -12.05
CA ALA A 17 14.16 5.74 -11.37
C ALA A 17 13.13 6.40 -12.30
N GLY A 18 13.39 6.54 -13.62
CA GLY A 18 12.51 7.33 -14.49
C GLY A 18 11.13 6.71 -14.77
N TRP A 19 11.03 5.38 -14.74
CA TRP A 19 9.88 4.67 -15.29
C TRP A 19 8.72 4.64 -14.30
N ALA A 20 9.00 4.45 -13.01
CA ALA A 20 8.00 4.50 -11.94
C ALA A 20 7.38 5.90 -11.78
N TRP A 21 8.20 6.95 -11.87
CA TRP A 21 7.71 8.33 -11.80
C TRP A 21 6.88 8.71 -13.04
N ALA A 22 7.31 8.31 -14.24
CA ALA A 22 6.54 8.54 -15.47
C ALA A 22 5.17 7.82 -15.44
N GLN A 23 5.14 6.57 -14.94
CA GLN A 23 3.88 5.83 -14.78
C GLN A 23 2.95 6.45 -13.74
N ALA A 24 3.46 6.86 -12.57
CA ALA A 24 2.65 7.53 -11.55
C ALA A 24 2.00 8.83 -12.07
N ASN A 25 2.75 9.61 -12.87
CA ASN A 25 2.24 10.83 -13.49
C ASN A 25 1.17 10.55 -14.56
N ALA A 26 1.36 9.51 -15.39
CA ALA A 26 0.36 9.12 -16.38
C ALA A 26 -0.95 8.63 -15.75
N VAL A 27 -0.86 7.82 -14.69
CA VAL A 27 -2.03 7.35 -13.91
C VAL A 27 -2.78 8.52 -13.30
N GLU A 28 -2.07 9.53 -12.79
CA GLU A 28 -2.69 10.75 -12.27
C GLU A 28 -3.43 11.52 -13.37
N GLN A 29 -2.79 11.74 -14.52
CA GLN A 29 -3.37 12.50 -15.61
C GLN A 29 -4.66 11.85 -16.15
N ILE A 30 -4.67 10.52 -16.28
CA ILE A 30 -5.87 9.77 -16.70
C ILE A 30 -6.99 9.97 -15.67
N TYR A 31 -6.69 9.84 -14.38
CA TYR A 31 -7.68 10.04 -13.32
C TYR A 31 -8.28 11.45 -13.34
N GLN A 32 -7.47 12.48 -13.55
CA GLN A 32 -7.98 13.85 -13.67
C GLN A 32 -8.89 14.03 -14.89
N SER A 33 -8.56 13.38 -16.02
CA SER A 33 -9.41 13.39 -17.21
C SER A 33 -10.75 12.67 -16.98
N ASP A 34 -10.74 11.55 -16.26
CA ASP A 34 -11.96 10.82 -15.87
C ASP A 34 -12.87 11.69 -14.99
N LEU A 35 -12.29 12.41 -14.00
CA LEU A 35 -13.04 13.31 -13.14
C LEU A 35 -13.70 14.45 -13.93
N ALA A 36 -13.03 14.99 -14.94
CA ALA A 36 -13.61 16.01 -15.81
C ALA A 36 -14.84 15.48 -16.58
N ILE A 37 -14.78 14.23 -17.05
CA ILE A 37 -15.91 13.56 -17.71
C ILE A 37 -17.04 13.32 -16.71
N CYS A 38 -16.75 12.74 -15.53
CA CYS A 38 -17.76 12.48 -14.51
C CYS A 38 -18.45 13.79 -14.06
N ASN A 39 -17.71 14.88 -13.92
CA ASN A 39 -18.20 16.18 -13.46
C ASN A 39 -18.69 17.11 -14.59
N SER A 40 -18.86 16.61 -15.81
CA SER A 40 -19.30 17.39 -16.99
C SER A 40 -20.71 17.96 -16.89
N GLY A 41 -21.48 17.61 -15.85
CA GLY A 41 -22.88 18.02 -15.67
C GLY A 41 -23.88 17.22 -16.50
N GLN A 42 -23.42 16.24 -17.29
CA GLN A 42 -24.29 15.37 -18.10
C GLN A 42 -24.90 14.21 -17.30
N LEU A 43 -24.35 13.90 -16.13
CA LEU A 43 -24.79 12.79 -15.28
C LEU A 43 -25.69 13.29 -14.15
N SER A 44 -26.72 12.49 -13.82
CA SER A 44 -27.47 12.66 -12.58
C SER A 44 -26.55 12.47 -11.37
N ALA A 45 -26.90 13.07 -10.21
CA ALA A 45 -26.05 12.98 -9.02
C ALA A 45 -25.65 11.53 -8.67
N PRO A 46 -26.56 10.54 -8.63
CA PRO A 46 -26.16 9.15 -8.35
C PRO A 46 -25.21 8.55 -9.41
N ALA A 47 -25.42 8.85 -10.69
CA ALA A 47 -24.57 8.36 -11.77
C ALA A 47 -23.17 8.98 -11.73
N ARG A 48 -23.07 10.26 -11.37
CA ARG A 48 -21.80 10.95 -11.15
C ARG A 48 -21.01 10.32 -10.02
N GLU A 49 -21.64 10.05 -8.86
CA GLU A 49 -20.96 9.41 -7.73
C GLU A 49 -20.48 7.98 -8.06
N ALA A 50 -21.22 7.25 -8.90
CA ALA A 50 -20.78 5.96 -9.42
C ALA A 50 -19.55 6.09 -10.34
N CYS A 51 -19.57 7.05 -11.26
CA CYS A 51 -18.45 7.36 -12.16
C CYS A 51 -17.17 7.70 -11.39
N VAL A 52 -17.27 8.59 -10.40
CA VAL A 52 -16.12 9.02 -9.58
C VAL A 52 -15.55 7.84 -8.78
N ARG A 53 -16.40 7.00 -8.17
CA ARG A 53 -15.94 5.78 -7.48
C ARG A 53 -15.21 4.83 -8.40
N GLU A 54 -15.71 4.63 -9.62
CA GLU A 54 -15.06 3.75 -10.59
C GLU A 54 -13.70 4.29 -11.06
N ALA A 55 -13.62 5.60 -11.33
CA ALA A 55 -12.36 6.25 -11.66
C ALA A 55 -11.33 6.09 -10.52
N GLY A 56 -11.78 6.22 -9.26
CA GLY A 56 -10.96 5.95 -8.07
C GLY A 56 -10.43 4.52 -8.04
N ARG A 57 -11.31 3.51 -8.20
CA ARG A 57 -10.89 2.09 -8.26
C ARG A 57 -9.84 1.84 -9.33
N ARG A 58 -10.02 2.41 -10.53
CA ARG A 58 -9.05 2.25 -11.63
C ARG A 58 -7.69 2.88 -11.31
N ARG A 59 -7.67 4.06 -10.70
CA ARG A 59 -6.43 4.72 -10.25
C ARG A 59 -5.71 3.86 -9.19
N ASP A 60 -6.44 3.33 -8.21
CA ASP A 60 -5.87 2.51 -7.15
C ASP A 60 -5.31 1.19 -7.70
N ALA A 61 -6.04 0.54 -8.60
CA ALA A 61 -5.57 -0.66 -9.29
C ALA A 61 -4.29 -0.39 -10.11
N ALA A 62 -4.24 0.73 -10.82
CA ALA A 62 -3.06 1.11 -11.61
C ALA A 62 -1.82 1.44 -10.76
N ARG A 63 -2.00 1.73 -9.46
CA ARG A 63 -0.92 1.96 -8.49
C ARG A 63 -0.44 0.69 -7.79
N GLY A 64 -1.01 -0.48 -8.13
CA GLY A 64 -0.66 -1.77 -7.53
C GLY A 64 -1.66 -2.25 -6.47
N GLY A 65 -2.71 -1.47 -6.17
CA GLY A 65 -3.74 -1.85 -5.21
C GLY A 65 -3.24 -1.97 -3.76
N PRO A 66 -4.15 -2.23 -2.80
CA PRO A 66 -3.75 -2.60 -1.46
C PRO A 66 -2.99 -3.94 -1.48
N PRO A 67 -2.00 -4.15 -0.59
CA PRO A 67 -1.31 -5.43 -0.48
C PRO A 67 -2.32 -6.56 -0.24
N PRO A 68 -2.07 -7.76 -0.78
CA PRO A 68 -2.96 -8.89 -0.56
C PRO A 68 -3.01 -9.22 0.94
N GLU A 69 -4.20 -9.60 1.40
CA GLU A 69 -4.39 -10.11 2.75
C GLU A 69 -3.88 -11.56 2.83
N ILE A 70 -3.01 -11.84 3.79
CA ILE A 70 -2.45 -13.17 4.04
C ILE A 70 -2.86 -13.65 5.44
N PRO A 71 -3.31 -14.91 5.58
CA PRO A 71 -3.49 -15.53 6.89
C PRO A 71 -2.12 -15.71 7.58
N GLN A 72 -1.96 -15.15 8.77
CA GLN A 72 -0.79 -15.34 9.62
C GLN A 72 -1.19 -16.05 10.91
N PRO A 73 -0.53 -17.16 11.29
CA PRO A 73 -0.74 -17.76 12.60
C PRO A 73 -0.21 -16.82 13.69
N THR A 74 -0.90 -16.76 14.83
CA THR A 74 -0.36 -16.09 16.01
C THR A 74 0.88 -16.83 16.53
N PRO A 75 1.84 -16.15 17.19
CA PRO A 75 3.07 -16.83 17.63
C PRO A 75 2.84 -17.95 18.67
N ASP A 76 1.71 -17.92 19.39
CA ASP A 76 1.25 -18.98 20.29
C ASP A 76 0.50 -20.12 19.57
N GLY A 77 0.29 -20.02 18.25
CA GLY A 77 -0.35 -21.05 17.42
C GLY A 77 -1.84 -21.24 17.66
N ARG A 78 -2.48 -20.37 18.44
CA ARG A 78 -3.87 -20.53 18.89
C ARG A 78 -4.90 -19.89 17.95
N ALA A 79 -4.49 -18.93 17.13
CA ALA A 79 -5.36 -18.23 16.20
C ALA A 79 -4.68 -17.99 14.85
N THR A 80 -5.50 -17.73 13.84
CA THR A 80 -5.06 -17.23 12.54
C THR A 80 -5.63 -15.84 12.36
N VAL A 81 -4.77 -14.85 12.19
CA VAL A 81 -5.14 -13.45 11.96
C VAL A 81 -4.90 -13.14 10.50
N VAL A 82 -5.85 -12.47 9.86
CA VAL A 82 -5.70 -11.99 8.48
C VAL A 82 -5.04 -10.62 8.53
N THR A 83 -3.88 -10.48 7.90
CA THR A 83 -3.11 -9.23 7.85
C THR A 83 -2.62 -8.93 6.44
N PRO A 84 -2.38 -7.67 6.06
CA PRO A 84 -1.73 -7.36 4.78
C PRO A 84 -0.35 -8.01 4.67
N GLU A 85 0.07 -8.34 3.46
CA GLU A 85 1.44 -8.79 3.17
C GLU A 85 2.47 -7.76 3.66
N GLY A 86 3.49 -8.22 4.38
CA GLY A 86 4.53 -7.36 4.97
C GLY A 86 4.14 -6.66 6.28
N ALA A 87 2.93 -6.87 6.81
CA ALA A 87 2.54 -6.39 8.13
C ALA A 87 3.35 -7.03 9.25
N ALA A 88 3.50 -6.32 10.36
CA ALA A 88 4.15 -6.84 11.56
C ALA A 88 3.39 -8.09 12.08
N PRO A 89 4.09 -9.07 12.69
CA PRO A 89 3.45 -10.27 13.22
C PRO A 89 2.32 -9.91 14.20
N PRO A 90 1.19 -10.63 14.17
CA PRO A 90 0.09 -10.39 15.10
C PRO A 90 0.57 -10.56 16.54
N PRO A 91 0.06 -9.74 17.48
CA PRO A 91 0.42 -9.87 18.89
C PRO A 91 0.07 -11.27 19.40
N THR A 92 0.89 -11.80 20.31
CA THR A 92 0.51 -13.01 21.05
C THR A 92 -0.76 -12.74 21.85
N SER A 93 -1.68 -13.72 21.89
CA SER A 93 -2.75 -13.66 22.88
C SER A 93 -2.07 -13.58 24.26
N SER A 94 -2.49 -12.64 25.12
CA SER A 94 -1.92 -12.56 26.46
C SER A 94 -2.31 -13.85 27.21
N ASP A 95 -1.33 -14.54 27.79
CA ASP A 95 -1.59 -15.70 28.62
C ASP A 95 -2.57 -15.32 29.74
N ALA A 96 -3.54 -16.18 30.01
CA ALA A 96 -4.49 -15.95 31.07
C ALA A 96 -3.76 -16.10 32.42
N VAL A 97 -3.72 -15.01 33.20
CA VAL A 97 -3.08 -14.99 34.52
C VAL A 97 -4.15 -15.21 35.58
N PRO A 98 -3.90 -15.98 36.64
CA PRO A 98 -4.85 -16.09 37.75
C PRO A 98 -5.18 -14.70 38.32
N SER A 99 -6.47 -14.46 38.55
CA SER A 99 -6.97 -13.31 39.29
C SER A 99 -6.30 -13.26 40.67
N ARG A 100 -6.18 -12.07 41.26
CA ARG A 100 -5.51 -11.86 42.55
C ARG A 100 -6.12 -12.73 43.67
N ASP A 101 -7.39 -13.05 43.57
CA ASP A 101 -8.14 -13.91 44.51
C ASP A 101 -8.12 -15.41 44.13
N GLY A 102 -7.49 -15.78 43.02
CA GLY A 102 -7.34 -17.15 42.53
C GLY A 102 -8.62 -17.79 41.99
N ARG A 103 -9.73 -17.06 41.87
CA ARG A 103 -11.05 -17.62 41.53
C ARG A 103 -11.35 -17.66 40.03
N ALA A 104 -10.57 -16.95 39.23
CA ALA A 104 -10.74 -16.84 37.79
C ALA A 104 -9.39 -16.67 37.11
N ASN A 105 -9.33 -16.99 35.82
CA ASN A 105 -8.21 -16.60 34.96
C ASN A 105 -8.62 -15.33 34.21
N VAL A 106 -7.78 -14.29 34.28
CA VAL A 106 -8.01 -13.00 33.64
C VAL A 106 -7.01 -12.83 32.51
N VAL A 107 -7.49 -12.39 31.35
CA VAL A 107 -6.61 -11.97 30.25
C VAL A 107 -6.21 -10.52 30.54
N PRO A 108 -4.92 -10.22 30.80
CA PRO A 108 -4.50 -8.85 31.03
C PRO A 108 -4.75 -8.00 29.78
N ALA A 109 -5.48 -6.89 29.94
CA ALA A 109 -5.56 -5.87 28.90
C ALA A 109 -4.15 -5.28 28.71
N ARG A 110 -3.66 -5.28 27.47
CA ARG A 110 -2.42 -4.57 27.11
C ARG A 110 -2.70 -3.09 26.92
#